data_AF-A0A1Y2VAA0-F1
#
_entry.id   AF-A0A1Y2VAA0-F1
#
_cell.length_a   1.000
_cell.length_b   1.000
_cell.length_c   1.000
_cell.angle_alpha   90.00
_cell.angle_beta   90.00
_cell.angle_gamma   90.00
#
_symmetry.space_group_name_H-M   'P 1'
#
loop_
_entity.id
_entity.type
_entity.pdbx_description
1 polymer ?
#
loop_
_entity_poly.entity_id
_entity_poly.type
_entity_poly.pdbx_seq_one_letter_code
_entity_poly.pdbx_strand_id
1 'polypeptide(L)'
;MGFTHYSGPASHFPGKNQWKSFEEIFNANKSAMAATGDTGEDIGRIWNAVKECAKIGVEERVIFAIIMQESTGNVGVRTTYNGDGHATAGLMQCDGSPGFPGKHGLSQEQITSMVRAGTNHFKQNLKDQGNNDSAECIYKALREYNSGSVNPNDLSDGRGATASYVSDVANRLLGRTN
;
A
#
# COMPACT_ATOMS: atom_id res chain seq x y z
N MET A 1 1.44 -15.75 -11.94
CA MET A 1 2.31 -14.84 -12.73
C MET A 1 3.71 -14.89 -12.14
N GLY A 2 4.76 -14.95 -12.96
CA GLY A 2 6.14 -14.90 -12.47
C GLY A 2 6.48 -13.54 -11.84
N PHE A 3 7.50 -13.48 -10.97
CA PHE A 3 8.01 -12.21 -10.47
C PHE A 3 8.79 -11.52 -11.58
N THR A 4 8.59 -10.22 -11.77
CA THR A 4 9.47 -9.40 -12.61
C THR A 4 10.18 -8.39 -11.72
N HIS A 5 11.51 -8.36 -11.77
CA HIS A 5 12.29 -7.37 -11.04
C HIS A 5 12.35 -6.07 -11.85
N TYR A 6 11.70 -5.02 -11.36
CA TYR A 6 11.73 -3.69 -11.95
C TYR A 6 12.74 -2.80 -11.22
N SER A 7 13.51 -2.01 -11.96
CA SER A 7 14.52 -1.08 -11.44
C SER A 7 14.77 0.08 -12.39
N GLY A 8 15.44 1.13 -11.93
CA GLY A 8 15.68 2.34 -12.71
C GLY A 8 14.50 3.33 -12.63
N PRO A 9 14.35 4.24 -13.60
CA PRO A 9 13.33 5.28 -13.56
C PRO A 9 11.92 4.67 -13.66
N ALA A 10 10.91 5.47 -13.27
CA ALA A 10 9.51 5.04 -13.27
C ALA A 10 9.00 4.51 -14.62
N SER A 11 9.58 4.95 -15.74
CA SER A 11 9.25 4.49 -17.10
C SER A 11 9.59 3.02 -17.35
N HIS A 12 10.39 2.38 -16.49
CA HIS A 12 10.70 0.95 -16.56
C HIS A 12 9.63 0.06 -15.89
N PHE A 13 8.66 0.66 -15.21
CA PHE A 13 7.61 -0.05 -14.49
C PHE A 13 6.32 -0.12 -15.33
N PRO A 14 5.43 -1.09 -15.07
CA PRO A 14 4.21 -1.29 -15.85
C PRO A 14 3.26 -0.08 -15.84
N GLY A 15 2.70 0.25 -17.00
CA GLY A 15 1.69 1.30 -17.10
C GLY A 15 0.35 0.92 -16.45
N LYS A 16 -0.48 1.92 -16.12
CA LYS A 16 -1.82 1.71 -15.51
C LYS A 16 -2.73 0.79 -16.31
N ASN A 17 -2.54 0.73 -17.63
CA ASN A 17 -3.27 -0.13 -18.56
C ASN A 17 -2.92 -1.62 -18.41
N GLN A 18 -1.79 -1.94 -17.78
CA GLN A 18 -1.40 -3.32 -17.48
C GLN A 18 -1.85 -3.76 -16.09
N TRP A 19 -2.17 -2.80 -15.20
CA TRP A 19 -2.62 -3.11 -13.85
C TRP A 19 -3.98 -3.80 -13.88
N LYS A 20 -4.10 -4.84 -13.07
CA LYS A 20 -5.35 -5.57 -12.85
C LYS A 20 -6.38 -4.67 -12.19
N SER A 21 -7.65 -5.01 -12.35
CA SER A 21 -8.72 -4.31 -11.63
C SER A 21 -8.58 -4.48 -10.12
N PHE A 22 -9.16 -3.56 -9.35
CA PHE A 22 -9.19 -3.68 -7.89
C PHE A 22 -9.86 -4.99 -7.45
N GLU A 23 -10.94 -5.39 -8.13
CA GLU A 23 -11.61 -6.65 -7.88
C GLU A 23 -10.69 -7.87 -8.07
N GLU A 24 -9.95 -7.92 -9.18
CA GLU A 24 -9.00 -9.01 -9.46
C GLU A 24 -7.92 -9.10 -8.38
N ILE A 25 -7.24 -7.99 -8.05
CA ILE A 25 -6.14 -8.03 -7.07
C ILE A 25 -6.65 -8.30 -5.65
N PHE A 26 -7.84 -7.79 -5.30
CA PHE A 26 -8.43 -8.02 -3.99
C PHE A 26 -8.83 -9.49 -3.81
N ASN A 27 -9.54 -10.04 -4.79
CA ASN A 27 -9.97 -11.43 -4.76
C ASN A 27 -8.78 -12.39 -4.72
N ALA A 28 -7.71 -12.10 -5.44
CA ALA A 28 -6.48 -12.89 -5.42
C ALA A 28 -5.83 -12.94 -4.01
N ASN A 29 -5.94 -11.87 -3.22
CA ASN A 29 -5.27 -11.76 -1.92
C ASN A 29 -6.13 -12.17 -0.72
N LYS A 30 -7.40 -12.58 -0.92
CA LYS A 30 -8.31 -12.99 0.18
C LYS A 30 -7.72 -14.09 1.06
N SER A 31 -7.08 -15.10 0.47
CA SER A 31 -6.46 -16.20 1.23
C SER A 31 -5.27 -15.73 2.05
N ALA A 32 -4.49 -14.76 1.56
CA ALA A 32 -3.37 -14.19 2.27
C ALA A 32 -3.82 -13.40 3.50
N MET A 33 -4.88 -12.58 3.35
CA MET A 33 -5.49 -11.86 4.49
C MET A 33 -6.09 -12.84 5.51
N ALA A 34 -6.84 -13.84 5.07
CA ALA A 34 -7.38 -14.85 5.99
C ALA A 34 -6.28 -15.60 6.77
N ALA A 35 -5.11 -15.82 6.16
CA ALA A 35 -3.98 -16.46 6.81
C ALA A 35 -3.33 -15.61 7.92
N THR A 36 -3.61 -14.31 8.01
CA THR A 36 -3.13 -13.45 9.10
C THR A 36 -3.96 -13.58 10.38
N GLY A 37 -5.15 -14.19 10.27
CA GLY A 37 -6.16 -14.24 11.33
C GLY A 37 -7.37 -13.34 11.07
N ASP A 38 -7.39 -12.58 9.96
CA ASP A 38 -8.53 -11.74 9.59
C ASP A 38 -9.79 -12.58 9.38
N THR A 39 -10.89 -12.11 9.94
CA THR A 39 -12.21 -12.71 9.68
C THR A 39 -12.69 -12.36 8.27
N GLY A 40 -13.69 -13.11 7.77
CA GLY A 40 -14.36 -12.73 6.52
C GLY A 40 -14.96 -11.32 6.56
N GLU A 41 -15.39 -10.85 7.74
CA GLU A 41 -15.87 -9.48 7.93
C GLU A 41 -14.74 -8.46 7.85
N ASP A 42 -13.58 -8.71 8.47
CA ASP A 42 -12.42 -7.83 8.37
C ASP A 42 -12.01 -7.62 6.91
N ILE A 43 -11.89 -8.72 6.16
CA ILE A 43 -11.60 -8.70 4.73
C ILE A 43 -12.65 -7.84 3.99
N GLY A 44 -13.94 -8.11 4.19
CA GLY A 44 -15.01 -7.29 3.58
C GLY A 44 -14.96 -5.81 3.96
N ARG A 45 -14.58 -5.50 5.20
CA ARG A 45 -14.43 -4.13 5.70
C ARG A 45 -13.20 -3.43 5.10
N ILE A 46 -12.11 -4.14 4.80
CA ILE A 46 -10.96 -3.61 4.05
C ILE A 46 -11.41 -3.16 2.65
N TRP A 47 -12.20 -3.98 1.94
CA TRP A 47 -12.76 -3.59 0.63
C TRP A 47 -13.52 -2.26 0.71
N ASN A 48 -14.46 -2.17 1.67
CA ASN A 48 -15.25 -0.97 1.87
C ASN A 48 -14.40 0.24 2.24
N ALA A 49 -13.42 0.06 3.13
CA ALA A 49 -12.51 1.11 3.55
C ALA A 49 -11.65 1.64 2.38
N VAL A 50 -11.15 0.75 1.51
CA VAL A 50 -10.42 1.12 0.30
C VAL A 50 -11.31 1.93 -0.64
N LYS A 51 -12.54 1.47 -0.93
CA LYS A 51 -13.48 2.19 -1.80
C LYS A 51 -13.87 3.56 -1.22
N GLU A 52 -14.04 3.65 0.09
CA GLU A 52 -14.33 4.91 0.77
C GLU A 52 -13.14 5.88 0.69
N CYS A 53 -11.94 5.41 1.02
CA CYS A 53 -10.76 6.26 1.03
C CYS A 53 -10.30 6.65 -0.37
N ALA A 54 -10.61 5.87 -1.40
CA ALA A 54 -10.32 6.24 -2.79
C ALA A 54 -10.97 7.58 -3.20
N LYS A 55 -12.08 7.96 -2.56
CA LYS A 55 -12.77 9.25 -2.78
C LYS A 55 -11.90 10.47 -2.47
N ILE A 56 -10.79 10.31 -1.74
CA ILE A 56 -9.85 11.41 -1.46
C ILE A 56 -8.87 11.68 -2.63
N GLY A 57 -9.05 11.00 -3.76
CA GLY A 57 -8.26 11.17 -4.97
C GLY A 57 -6.98 10.35 -4.99
N VAL A 58 -7.03 9.15 -4.41
CA VAL A 58 -6.02 8.09 -4.56
C VAL A 58 -6.72 6.88 -5.15
N GLU A 59 -6.13 6.26 -6.17
CA GLU A 59 -6.76 5.12 -6.83
C GLU A 59 -6.81 3.88 -5.92
N GLU A 60 -7.96 3.19 -5.88
CA GLU A 60 -8.20 2.05 -4.98
C GLU A 60 -7.16 0.92 -5.13
N ARG A 61 -6.66 0.69 -6.35
CA ARG A 61 -5.66 -0.35 -6.62
C ARG A 61 -4.36 -0.07 -5.88
N VAL A 62 -3.97 1.20 -5.81
CA VAL A 62 -2.75 1.64 -5.15
C VAL A 62 -2.89 1.55 -3.64
N ILE A 63 -4.03 2.02 -3.09
CA ILE A 63 -4.33 1.90 -1.65
C ILE A 63 -4.22 0.43 -1.22
N PHE A 64 -4.89 -0.47 -1.95
CA PHE A 64 -4.87 -1.89 -1.61
C PHE A 64 -3.50 -2.54 -1.80
N ALA A 65 -2.75 -2.17 -2.85
CA ALA A 65 -1.41 -2.71 -3.05
C ALA A 65 -0.44 -2.30 -1.92
N ILE A 66 -0.56 -1.08 -1.39
CA ILE A 66 0.19 -0.63 -0.20
C ILE A 66 -0.25 -1.44 1.03
N ILE A 67 -1.55 -1.64 1.26
CA ILE A 67 -2.04 -2.48 2.38
C ILE A 67 -1.39 -3.87 2.34
N MET A 68 -1.40 -4.51 1.17
CA MET A 68 -0.82 -5.84 1.00
C MET A 68 0.71 -5.85 1.16
N GLN A 69 1.38 -4.75 0.80
CA GLN A 69 2.82 -4.60 0.98
C GLN A 69 3.21 -4.40 2.45
N GLU A 70 2.45 -3.60 3.18
CA GLU A 70 2.80 -3.16 4.54
C GLU A 70 2.37 -4.15 5.62
N SER A 71 1.21 -4.78 5.45
CA SER A 71 0.60 -5.62 6.49
C SER A 71 0.13 -6.98 5.98
N THR A 72 0.23 -7.26 4.67
CA THR A 72 -0.47 -8.41 4.05
C THR A 72 -2.01 -8.33 4.27
N GLY A 73 -2.52 -7.14 4.57
CA GLY A 73 -3.93 -6.92 4.92
C GLY A 73 -4.29 -7.22 6.38
N ASN A 74 -3.35 -7.64 7.23
CA ASN A 74 -3.61 -7.95 8.64
C ASN A 74 -4.14 -6.73 9.40
N VAL A 75 -5.41 -6.75 9.82
CA VAL A 75 -6.01 -5.64 10.58
C VAL A 75 -5.44 -5.50 11.98
N GLY A 76 -4.89 -6.59 12.51
CA GLY A 76 -4.22 -6.68 13.81
C GLY A 76 -2.70 -6.59 13.73
N VAL A 77 -2.14 -6.07 12.63
CA VAL A 77 -0.68 -5.97 12.46
C VAL A 77 -0.05 -5.19 13.62
N ARG A 78 1.16 -5.62 14.03
CA ARG A 78 1.93 -4.93 15.06
C ARG A 78 2.27 -3.50 14.63
N THR A 79 2.31 -2.60 15.60
CA THR A 79 2.94 -1.29 15.45
C THR A 79 4.46 -1.46 15.34
N THR A 80 5.06 -0.77 14.39
CA THR A 80 6.52 -0.66 14.21
C THR A 80 6.96 0.78 14.50
N TYR A 81 8.27 1.03 14.43
CA TYR A 81 8.84 2.36 14.61
C TYR A 81 9.79 2.66 13.45
N ASN A 82 9.72 3.87 12.91
CA ASN A 82 10.64 4.34 11.88
C ASN A 82 12.01 4.72 12.48
N GLY A 83 12.95 5.13 11.62
CA GLY A 83 14.31 5.53 12.05
C GLY A 83 14.37 6.70 13.03
N ASP A 84 13.33 7.55 13.03
CA ASP A 84 13.18 8.71 13.91
C ASP A 84 12.43 8.38 15.21
N GLY A 85 12.08 7.10 15.42
CA GLY A 85 11.38 6.62 16.62
C GLY A 85 9.89 6.91 16.65
N HIS A 86 9.29 7.34 15.53
CA HIS A 86 7.85 7.55 15.43
C HIS A 86 7.13 6.23 15.19
N ALA A 87 5.95 6.07 15.80
CA ALA A 87 5.15 4.86 15.69
C ALA A 87 4.43 4.79 14.34
N THR A 88 4.70 3.74 13.57
CA THR A 88 4.02 3.42 12.32
C THR A 88 3.08 2.25 12.57
N ALA A 89 1.78 2.40 12.27
CA ALA A 89 0.77 1.42 12.64
C ALA A 89 -0.31 1.22 11.56
N GLY A 90 -1.16 0.22 11.80
CA GLY A 90 -2.34 -0.07 10.99
C GLY A 90 -2.03 -0.68 9.63
N LEU A 91 -3.06 -0.84 8.82
CA LEU A 91 -3.01 -1.60 7.56
C LEU A 91 -1.96 -1.12 6.56
N MET A 92 -1.63 0.18 6.58
CA MET A 92 -0.65 0.80 5.69
C MET A 92 0.64 1.22 6.43
N GLN A 93 0.82 0.84 7.70
CA GLN A 93 2.03 1.13 8.50
C GLN A 93 2.54 2.57 8.37
N CYS A 94 1.65 3.56 8.51
CA CYS A 94 2.05 4.97 8.40
C CYS A 94 2.15 5.63 9.78
N ASP A 95 2.97 6.68 9.85
CA ASP A 95 3.15 7.48 11.07
C ASP A 95 1.80 8.10 11.50
N GLY A 96 1.52 8.07 12.80
CA GLY A 96 0.30 8.61 13.39
C GLY A 96 -1.00 7.86 13.05
N SER A 97 -0.94 6.73 12.33
CA SER A 97 -2.12 5.89 12.11
C SER A 97 -2.57 5.24 13.43
N PRO A 98 -3.88 5.05 13.65
CA PRO A 98 -4.32 4.10 14.66
C PRO A 98 -3.83 2.68 14.33
N GLY A 99 -3.65 1.86 15.36
CA GLY A 99 -3.33 0.44 15.23
C GLY A 99 -4.07 -0.37 16.27
N PHE A 100 -4.34 -1.63 15.95
CA PHE A 100 -5.03 -2.56 16.85
C PHE A 100 -4.25 -3.88 17.00
N PRO A 101 -3.00 -3.85 17.49
CA PRO A 101 -2.13 -5.04 17.48
C PRO A 101 -2.79 -6.28 18.10
N GLY A 102 -2.75 -7.39 17.37
CA GLY A 102 -3.29 -8.69 17.77
C GLY A 102 -4.82 -8.81 17.76
N LYS A 103 -5.54 -7.76 17.35
CA LYS A 103 -7.01 -7.78 17.30
C LYS A 103 -7.52 -8.04 15.88
N HIS A 104 -8.52 -8.90 15.80
CA HIS A 104 -9.30 -9.19 14.60
C HIS A 104 -10.79 -9.03 14.93
N GLY A 105 -11.66 -9.05 13.93
CA GLY A 105 -13.09 -8.73 14.09
C GLY A 105 -13.30 -7.25 14.39
N LEU A 106 -12.48 -6.37 13.80
CA LEU A 106 -12.56 -4.93 14.02
C LEU A 106 -13.80 -4.34 13.35
N SER A 107 -14.33 -3.25 13.91
CA SER A 107 -15.45 -2.55 13.31
C SER A 107 -15.05 -1.90 11.96
N GLN A 108 -16.05 -1.60 11.13
CA GLN A 108 -15.82 -0.87 9.88
C GLN A 108 -15.11 0.47 10.13
N GLU A 109 -15.49 1.20 11.19
CA GLU A 109 -14.87 2.49 11.52
C GLU A 109 -13.39 2.34 11.87
N GLN A 110 -13.03 1.32 12.65
CA GLN A 110 -11.63 1.05 13.00
C GLN A 110 -10.78 0.76 11.76
N ILE A 111 -11.25 -0.12 10.87
CA ILE A 111 -10.54 -0.44 9.63
C ILE A 111 -10.47 0.79 8.71
N THR A 112 -11.57 1.51 8.53
CA THR A 112 -11.60 2.73 7.72
C THR A 112 -10.65 3.79 8.28
N SER A 113 -10.52 3.93 9.61
CA SER A 113 -9.60 4.90 10.21
C SER A 113 -8.13 4.62 9.88
N MET A 114 -7.71 3.34 9.87
CA MET A 114 -6.36 2.93 9.48
C MET A 114 -6.10 3.20 7.99
N VAL A 115 -7.02 2.80 7.12
CA VAL A 115 -6.88 3.01 5.67
C VAL A 115 -6.90 4.50 5.33
N ARG A 116 -7.74 5.30 6.01
CA ARG A 116 -7.81 6.75 5.81
C ARG A 116 -6.52 7.44 6.22
N ALA A 117 -5.89 7.04 7.33
CA ALA A 117 -4.61 7.59 7.76
C ALA A 117 -3.52 7.34 6.69
N GLY A 118 -3.34 6.08 6.28
CA GLY A 118 -2.35 5.72 5.25
C GLY A 118 -2.65 6.34 3.88
N THR A 119 -3.92 6.43 3.48
CA THR A 119 -4.30 7.05 2.20
C THR A 119 -4.02 8.55 2.21
N ASN A 120 -4.26 9.25 3.32
CA ASN A 120 -3.90 10.67 3.44
C ASN A 120 -2.39 10.88 3.39
N HIS A 121 -1.61 10.01 4.05
CA HIS A 121 -0.14 10.05 3.98
C HIS A 121 0.33 9.86 2.53
N PHE A 122 -0.13 8.81 1.85
CA PHE A 122 0.23 8.57 0.45
C PHE A 122 -0.26 9.70 -0.48
N LYS A 123 -1.43 10.31 -0.19
CA LYS A 123 -1.92 11.47 -0.94
C LYS A 123 -0.98 12.66 -0.81
N GLN A 124 -0.31 12.83 0.32
CA GLN A 124 0.73 13.85 0.47
C GLN A 124 1.94 13.53 -0.40
N ASN A 125 2.47 12.30 -0.37
CA ASN A 125 3.56 11.90 -1.27
C ASN A 125 3.19 12.09 -2.75
N LEU A 126 1.94 11.77 -3.13
CA LEU A 126 1.46 12.05 -4.48
C LEU A 126 1.56 13.54 -4.81
N LYS A 127 1.17 14.44 -3.89
CA LYS A 127 1.30 15.89 -4.10
C LYS A 127 2.75 16.33 -4.25
N ASP A 128 3.65 15.77 -3.44
CA ASP A 128 5.08 16.07 -3.48
C ASP A 128 5.69 15.64 -4.84
N GLN A 129 5.12 14.62 -5.48
CA GLN A 129 5.50 14.14 -6.82
C GLN A 129 4.67 14.74 -7.98
N GLY A 130 3.83 15.75 -7.73
CA GLY A 130 3.09 16.51 -8.75
C GLY A 130 1.59 16.20 -8.84
N ASN A 131 1.05 15.34 -7.98
CA ASN A 131 -0.37 15.04 -7.77
C ASN A 131 -1.11 14.49 -9.01
N ASN A 132 -0.39 13.87 -9.94
CA ASN A 132 -0.96 13.32 -11.17
C ASN A 132 -1.38 11.85 -10.99
N ASP A 133 -2.50 11.47 -11.60
CA ASP A 133 -2.97 10.08 -11.63
C ASP A 133 -2.30 9.26 -12.75
N SER A 134 -0.97 9.37 -12.86
CA SER A 134 -0.14 8.62 -13.81
C SER A 134 0.67 7.53 -13.09
N ALA A 135 0.96 6.42 -13.77
CA ALA A 135 1.82 5.37 -13.21
C ALA A 135 3.18 5.93 -12.76
N GLU A 136 3.77 6.84 -13.55
CA GLU A 136 5.03 7.47 -13.21
C GLU A 136 4.97 8.26 -11.89
N CYS A 137 3.95 9.11 -11.71
CA CYS A 137 3.78 9.88 -10.48
C CYS A 137 3.52 8.96 -9.28
N ILE A 138 2.71 7.93 -9.47
CA ILE A 138 2.39 6.94 -8.44
C ILE A 138 3.63 6.15 -8.00
N TYR A 139 4.48 5.69 -8.94
CA TYR A 139 5.70 4.95 -8.59
C TYR A 139 6.73 5.80 -7.85
N LYS A 140 6.87 7.08 -8.23
CA LYS A 140 7.71 8.02 -7.46
C LYS A 140 7.15 8.22 -6.05
N ALA A 141 5.83 8.42 -5.92
CA ALA A 141 5.19 8.58 -4.62
C ALA A 141 5.29 7.32 -3.75
N LEU A 142 5.26 6.11 -4.35
CA LEU A 142 5.49 4.85 -3.64
C LEU A 142 6.92 4.73 -3.11
N ARG A 143 7.92 5.22 -3.87
CA ARG A 143 9.29 5.30 -3.35
C ARG A 143 9.35 6.26 -2.18
N GLU A 144 8.76 7.43 -2.31
CA GLU A 144 8.72 8.42 -1.22
C GLU A 144 8.00 7.90 0.02
N TYR A 145 6.89 7.19 -0.15
CA TYR A 145 6.18 6.52 0.94
C TYR A 145 7.08 5.56 1.72
N ASN A 146 7.93 4.82 1.01
CA ASN A 146 8.83 3.84 1.62
C ASN A 146 10.08 4.44 2.27
N SER A 147 10.70 5.44 1.65
CA SER A 147 12.02 5.96 2.05
C SER A 147 12.05 7.43 2.47
N GLY A 148 10.91 8.12 2.46
CA GLY A 148 10.80 9.56 2.74
C GLY A 148 11.51 10.47 1.73
N SER A 149 12.09 9.89 0.67
CA SER A 149 12.82 10.61 -0.37
C SER A 149 12.97 9.75 -1.62
N VAL A 150 13.23 10.37 -2.78
CA VAL A 150 13.23 9.69 -4.09
C VAL A 150 14.48 10.03 -4.88
N ASN A 151 15.11 9.02 -5.48
CA ASN A 151 16.00 9.20 -6.63
C ASN A 151 15.17 9.00 -7.91
N PRO A 152 14.79 10.08 -8.64
CA PRO A 152 13.87 9.96 -9.77
C PRO A 152 14.45 9.16 -10.96
N ASN A 153 15.77 8.99 -10.99
CA ASN A 153 16.46 8.21 -12.02
C ASN A 153 16.54 6.72 -11.66
N ASP A 154 16.29 6.35 -10.41
CA ASP A 154 16.32 4.96 -9.97
C ASP A 154 15.40 4.72 -8.77
N LEU A 155 14.22 4.18 -9.02
CA LEU A 155 13.26 3.82 -7.97
C LEU A 155 13.64 2.53 -7.24
N SER A 156 14.72 1.85 -7.61
CA SER A 156 15.31 0.77 -6.81
C SER A 156 16.39 1.25 -5.83
N ASP A 157 16.80 2.52 -5.91
CA ASP A 157 17.57 3.18 -4.87
C ASP A 157 16.68 3.34 -3.62
N GLY A 158 16.85 2.44 -2.66
CA GLY A 158 16.05 2.40 -1.44
C GLY A 158 16.32 3.55 -0.47
N ARG A 159 17.40 4.33 -0.66
CA ARG A 159 17.77 5.46 0.21
C ARG A 159 17.74 5.13 1.72
N GLY A 160 18.17 3.91 2.06
CA GLY A 160 18.17 3.39 3.44
C GLY A 160 16.94 2.54 3.83
N ALA A 161 15.90 2.50 2.99
CA ALA A 161 14.75 1.63 3.12
C ALA A 161 14.77 0.45 2.12
N THR A 162 13.67 -0.29 2.03
CA THR A 162 13.54 -1.49 1.19
C THR A 162 13.68 -1.18 -0.31
N ALA A 163 14.82 -1.55 -0.90
CA ALA A 163 15.12 -1.32 -2.32
C ALA A 163 14.05 -1.87 -3.28
N SER A 164 13.52 -3.08 -3.01
CA SER A 164 12.52 -3.74 -3.88
C SER A 164 11.11 -3.15 -3.81
N TYR A 165 10.82 -2.22 -2.89
CA TYR A 165 9.45 -1.81 -2.54
C TYR A 165 8.57 -1.47 -3.75
N VAL A 166 9.03 -0.59 -4.64
CA VAL A 166 8.26 -0.19 -5.83
C VAL A 166 8.08 -1.36 -6.81
N SER A 167 9.08 -2.22 -6.96
CA SER A 167 8.98 -3.44 -7.78
C SER A 167 7.96 -4.41 -7.20
N ASP A 168 7.95 -4.61 -5.89
CA ASP A 168 7.02 -5.49 -5.21
C ASP A 168 5.57 -4.99 -5.37
N VAL A 169 5.33 -3.70 -5.13
CA VAL A 169 4.02 -3.07 -5.34
C VAL A 169 3.60 -3.15 -6.81
N ALA A 170 4.52 -2.93 -7.77
CA ALA A 170 4.21 -3.09 -9.19
C ALA A 170 3.75 -4.51 -9.53
N ASN A 171 4.39 -5.55 -8.97
CA ASN A 171 3.96 -6.93 -9.17
C ASN A 171 2.59 -7.20 -8.53
N ARG A 172 2.28 -6.61 -7.36
CA ARG A 172 0.94 -6.70 -6.74
C ARG A 172 -0.14 -6.07 -7.61
N LEU A 173 0.14 -4.93 -8.23
CA LEU A 173 -0.77 -4.27 -9.19
C LEU A 173 -1.00 -5.12 -10.45
N LEU A 174 -0.07 -6.02 -10.78
CA LEU A 174 -0.24 -7.03 -11.84
C LEU A 174 -0.94 -8.33 -11.37
N GLY A 175 -1.34 -8.41 -10.10
CA GLY A 175 -2.07 -9.54 -9.52
C GLY A 175 -1.19 -10.61 -8.86
N ARG A 176 0.07 -10.30 -8.55
CA ARG A 176 0.92 -11.20 -7.74
C ARG A 176 0.47 -11.15 -6.26
N THR A 177 0.36 -12.32 -5.65
CA THR A 177 0.11 -12.51 -4.21
C THR A 177 1.41 -12.91 -3.49
N ASN A 178 1.41 -12.84 -2.17
CA ASN A 178 2.49 -13.38 -1.33
C ASN A 178 2.62 -14.90 -1.45
#